data_AF-A0AAU1ZAJ6-F1
#
_entry.id   AF-A0AAU1ZAJ6-F1
#
_cell.length_a   1.000
_cell.length_b   1.000
_cell.length_c   1.000
_cell.angle_alpha   90.00
_cell.angle_beta   90.00
_cell.angle_gamma   90.00
#
_symmetry.space_group_name_H-M   'P 1'
#
loop_
_entity.id
_entity.type
_entity.pdbx_description
1 polymer ?
#
loop_
_entity_poly.entity_id
_entity_poly.type
_entity_poly.pdbx_seq_one_letter_code
_entity_poly.pdbx_strand_id
1 'polypeptide(L)'
;MDRASRTLRAADMSRYAFTFATRTTAKTRLPLDFSAASLRIVDRVVDGLRQGAGDPDDVAPILQELGAYVGEVLVRQARARWVDFDGMTSDLLQQPVGVRTPDGRAWNPLGKVANRFELGPDESAYELFLLVPRRPKGLPLSQGTADSRRLAAA
;
A
#
# COMPACT_ATOMS: atom_id res chain seq x y z
N MET A 1 0.12 -5.60 28.85
CA MET A 1 -0.72 -4.55 28.24
C MET A 1 -1.41 -5.18 27.05
N ASP A 2 -2.69 -5.50 27.21
CA ASP A 2 -3.48 -6.21 26.21
C ASP A 2 -3.82 -5.25 25.05
N ARG A 3 -2.88 -5.15 24.11
CA ARG A 3 -3.03 -4.46 22.82
C ARG A 3 -3.64 -5.45 21.83
N ALA A 4 -4.69 -6.16 22.26
CA ALA A 4 -5.46 -7.08 21.44
C ALA A 4 -5.75 -6.40 20.09
N SER A 5 -5.14 -6.98 19.07
CA SER A 5 -5.13 -6.62 17.65
C SER A 5 -6.19 -5.59 17.27
N ARG A 6 -5.80 -4.30 17.18
CA ARG A 6 -6.55 -3.39 16.31
C ARG A 6 -6.43 -3.98 14.91
N THR A 7 -7.47 -4.68 14.47
CA THR A 7 -7.59 -5.11 13.08
C THR A 7 -7.37 -3.86 12.24
N LEU A 8 -6.29 -3.84 11.47
CA LEU A 8 -6.07 -2.75 10.52
C LEU A 8 -7.28 -2.75 9.57
N ARG A 9 -7.84 -1.56 9.35
CA ARG A 9 -8.98 -1.36 8.45
C ARG A 9 -8.60 -0.40 7.35
N ALA A 10 -9.06 -0.68 6.15
CA ALA A 10 -8.80 0.15 4.98
C ALA A 10 -9.14 1.63 5.20
N ALA A 11 -10.23 1.90 5.91
CA ALA A 11 -10.70 3.25 6.22
C ALA A 11 -9.69 4.07 7.07
N ASP A 12 -8.85 3.40 7.86
CA ASP A 12 -7.89 4.06 8.75
C ASP A 12 -6.52 4.28 8.09
N MET A 13 -6.21 3.54 7.04
CA MET A 13 -4.85 3.44 6.51
C MET A 13 -4.29 4.75 5.97
N SER A 14 -5.11 5.55 5.25
CA SER A 14 -4.65 6.86 4.76
C SER A 14 -4.30 7.81 5.92
N ARG A 15 -5.04 7.76 7.04
CA ARG A 15 -4.73 8.54 8.24
C ARG A 15 -3.43 8.08 8.89
N TYR A 16 -3.21 6.76 8.95
CA TYR A 16 -1.98 6.19 9.51
C TYR A 16 -0.77 6.64 8.71
N ALA A 17 -0.83 6.50 7.38
CA ALA A 17 0.22 6.94 6.46
C ALA A 17 0.55 8.43 6.61
N PHE A 18 -0.48 9.29 6.68
CA PHE A 18 -0.30 10.73 6.84
C PHE A 18 0.33 11.08 8.20
N THR A 19 -0.19 10.52 9.28
CA THR A 19 0.31 10.76 10.64
C THR A 19 1.77 10.34 10.76
N PHE A 20 2.13 9.18 10.20
CA PHE A 20 3.51 8.71 10.13
C PHE A 20 4.40 9.67 9.34
N ALA A 21 4.03 10.02 8.10
CA ALA A 21 4.84 10.89 7.24
C ALA A 21 5.09 12.26 7.89
N THR A 22 4.06 12.89 8.45
CA THR A 22 4.18 14.18 9.16
C THR A 22 5.11 14.07 10.37
N ARG A 23 4.89 13.07 11.23
CA ARG A 23 5.68 12.86 12.45
C ARG A 23 7.15 12.57 12.12
N THR A 24 7.40 11.72 11.13
CA THR A 24 8.75 11.29 10.74
C THR A 24 9.49 12.41 10.03
N THR A 25 8.85 13.14 9.11
CA THR A 25 9.47 14.29 8.42
C THR A 25 9.87 15.37 9.43
N ALA A 26 9.00 15.67 10.41
CA ALA A 26 9.31 16.65 11.45
C ALA A 26 10.50 16.24 12.33
N LYS A 27 10.64 14.94 12.65
CA LYS A 27 11.71 14.43 13.52
C LYS A 27 13.04 14.18 12.80
N THR A 28 13.00 13.70 11.57
CA THR A 28 14.18 13.14 10.87
C THR A 28 14.58 13.91 9.62
N ARG A 29 13.74 14.85 9.15
CA ARG A 29 13.90 15.55 7.86
C ARG A 29 13.96 14.63 6.63
N LEU A 30 13.57 13.37 6.75
CA LEU A 30 13.38 12.48 5.60
C LEU A 30 12.21 12.99 4.74
N PRO A 31 12.39 13.18 3.42
CA PRO A 31 11.33 13.69 2.56
C PRO A 31 10.32 12.58 2.20
N LEU A 32 9.41 12.31 3.14
CA LEU A 32 8.27 11.40 2.96
C LEU A 32 7.08 12.16 2.33
N ASP A 33 7.22 12.51 1.06
CA ASP A 33 6.33 13.39 0.29
C ASP A 33 5.24 12.66 -0.52
N PHE A 34 5.06 11.37 -0.29
CA PHE A 34 4.18 10.48 -1.05
C PHE A 34 4.50 10.37 -2.55
N SER A 35 5.72 10.72 -2.98
CA SER A 35 6.19 10.47 -4.33
C SER A 35 6.63 9.01 -4.50
N ALA A 36 6.69 8.54 -5.75
CA ALA A 36 7.33 7.27 -6.06
C ALA A 36 8.80 7.20 -5.61
N ALA A 37 9.52 8.32 -5.69
CA ALA A 37 10.93 8.39 -5.31
C ALA A 37 11.14 8.16 -3.81
N SER A 38 10.19 8.61 -2.98
CA SER A 38 10.23 8.40 -1.52
C SER A 38 10.20 6.93 -1.10
N LEU A 39 9.75 6.01 -1.96
CA LEU A 39 9.79 4.57 -1.66
C LEU A 39 11.21 4.03 -1.51
N ARG A 40 12.20 4.64 -2.20
CA ARG A 40 13.62 4.30 -1.98
C ARG A 40 14.13 4.71 -0.60
N ILE A 41 13.47 5.68 0.04
CA ILE A 41 13.79 6.10 1.41
C ILE A 41 13.19 5.07 2.36
N VAL A 42 11.96 4.62 2.13
CA VAL A 42 11.36 3.51 2.88
C VAL A 42 12.25 2.28 2.84
N ASP A 43 12.69 1.87 1.65
CA ASP A 43 13.60 0.73 1.48
C ASP A 43 14.85 0.86 2.36
N ARG A 44 15.51 2.02 2.32
CA ARG A 44 16.70 2.32 3.14
C ARG A 44 16.41 2.35 4.65
N VAL A 45 15.25 2.86 5.05
CA VAL A 45 14.83 2.88 6.46
C VAL A 45 14.64 1.46 6.96
N VAL A 46 14.00 0.59 6.19
CA VAL A 46 13.81 -0.83 6.53
C VAL A 46 15.16 -1.55 6.63
N ASP A 47 16.07 -1.29 5.69
CA ASP A 47 17.42 -1.88 5.73
C ASP A 47 18.20 -1.44 6.97
N GLY A 48 18.08 -0.17 7.36
CA GLY A 48 18.67 0.35 8.60
C GLY A 48 18.05 -0.24 9.86
N LEU A 49 16.72 -0.43 9.88
CA LEU A 49 16.04 -1.13 10.96
C LEU A 49 16.54 -2.57 11.07
N ARG A 50 16.64 -3.31 9.96
CA ARG A 50 17.15 -4.69 9.95
C ARG A 50 18.58 -4.80 10.51
N GLN A 51 19.45 -3.83 10.22
CA GLN A 51 20.82 -3.82 10.72
C GLN A 51 20.93 -3.48 12.22
N GLY A 52 19.99 -2.70 12.74
CA GLY A 52 20.01 -2.20 14.12
C GLY A 52 18.99 -2.85 15.07
N ALA A 53 18.07 -3.66 14.56
CA ALA A 53 16.98 -4.22 15.36
C ALA A 53 17.43 -5.42 16.19
N GLY A 54 16.94 -5.44 17.43
CA GLY A 54 16.86 -6.63 18.27
C GLY A 54 15.59 -7.42 17.94
N ASP A 55 14.74 -7.67 18.95
CA ASP A 55 13.50 -8.45 18.81
C ASP A 55 12.59 -7.91 17.67
N PRO A 56 12.18 -8.76 16.70
CA PRO A 56 11.23 -8.41 15.65
C PRO A 56 9.92 -7.76 16.14
N ASP A 57 9.47 -8.10 17.35
CA ASP A 57 8.23 -7.55 17.92
C ASP A 57 8.33 -6.05 18.20
N ASP A 58 9.53 -5.53 18.48
CA ASP A 58 9.75 -4.11 18.75
C ASP A 58 9.60 -3.24 17.49
N VAL A 59 9.91 -3.80 16.31
CA VAL A 59 9.87 -3.08 15.04
C VAL A 59 8.55 -3.23 14.30
N ALA A 60 7.74 -4.24 14.62
CA ALA A 60 6.48 -4.51 13.94
C ALA A 60 5.55 -3.29 13.81
N PRO A 61 5.36 -2.43 14.83
CA PRO A 61 4.54 -1.21 14.69
C PRO A 61 5.08 -0.22 13.66
N ILE A 62 6.41 -0.07 13.58
CA ILE A 62 7.05 0.84 12.62
C ILE A 62 6.94 0.26 11.20
N LEU A 63 7.10 -1.04 11.04
CA LEU A 63 6.92 -1.71 9.74
C LEU A 63 5.47 -1.56 9.22
N GLN A 64 4.47 -1.63 10.10
CA GLN A 64 3.07 -1.35 9.73
C GLN A 64 2.86 0.09 9.26
N GLU A 65 3.44 1.08 9.95
CA GLU A 65 3.36 2.50 9.55
C GLU A 65 4.09 2.77 8.22
N LEU A 66 5.24 2.15 7.99
CA LEU A 66 5.96 2.19 6.72
C LEU A 66 5.14 1.53 5.61
N GLY A 67 4.54 0.36 5.86
CA GLY A 67 3.63 -0.31 4.93
C GLY A 67 2.40 0.54 4.58
N ALA A 68 1.83 1.23 5.56
CA ALA A 68 0.76 2.21 5.33
C ALA A 68 1.22 3.33 4.39
N TYR A 69 2.42 3.88 4.61
CA TYR A 69 2.99 4.89 3.74
C TYR A 69 3.18 4.38 2.30
N VAL A 70 3.72 3.18 2.12
CA VAL A 70 3.86 2.55 0.79
C VAL A 70 2.51 2.42 0.10
N GLY A 71 1.49 1.92 0.79
CA GLY A 71 0.15 1.79 0.21
C GLY A 71 -0.47 3.14 -0.17
N GLU A 72 -0.24 4.19 0.63
CA GLU A 72 -0.73 5.53 0.33
C GLU A 72 -0.02 6.15 -0.91
N VAL A 73 1.25 5.83 -1.13
CA VAL A 73 1.94 6.14 -2.40
C VAL A 73 1.25 5.45 -3.58
N LEU A 74 0.89 4.17 -3.45
CA LEU A 74 0.15 3.45 -4.51
C LEU A 74 -1.23 4.07 -4.77
N VAL A 75 -1.95 4.48 -3.72
CA VAL A 75 -3.24 5.17 -3.85
C VAL A 75 -3.10 6.45 -4.66
N ARG A 76 -2.11 7.30 -4.32
CA ARG A 76 -1.92 8.61 -4.95
C ARG A 76 -1.35 8.52 -6.36
N GLN A 77 -0.34 7.67 -6.56
CA GLN A 77 0.46 7.64 -7.79
C GLN A 77 -0.07 6.63 -8.81
N ALA A 78 -0.77 5.57 -8.38
CA ALA A 78 -1.33 4.54 -9.25
C ALA A 78 -2.86 4.50 -9.27
N ARG A 79 -3.53 5.45 -8.58
CA ARG A 79 -5.00 5.47 -8.41
C ARG A 79 -5.54 4.18 -7.81
N ALA A 80 -4.73 3.52 -6.97
CA ALA A 80 -5.22 2.40 -6.18
C ALA A 80 -6.20 2.91 -5.10
N ARG A 81 -6.92 1.99 -4.46
CA ARG A 81 -7.74 2.28 -3.29
C ARG A 81 -7.42 1.31 -2.17
N TRP A 82 -7.43 1.77 -0.93
CA TRP A 82 -7.40 0.89 0.22
C TRP A 82 -8.63 -0.03 0.22
N VAL A 83 -8.42 -1.30 0.54
CA VAL A 83 -9.47 -2.31 0.63
C VAL A 83 -9.19 -3.22 1.83
N ASP A 84 -10.26 -3.58 2.53
CA ASP A 84 -10.20 -4.72 3.44
C ASP A 84 -10.15 -5.98 2.57
N PHE A 85 -9.26 -6.90 2.89
CA PHE A 85 -9.21 -8.19 2.24
C PHE A 85 -10.34 -9.08 2.79
N ASP A 86 -10.97 -9.84 1.89
CA ASP A 86 -11.87 -10.91 2.31
C ASP A 86 -11.07 -12.06 2.94
N GLY A 87 -11.75 -13.04 3.56
CA GLY A 87 -11.08 -14.13 4.27
C GLY A 87 -10.03 -14.85 3.42
N MET A 88 -10.40 -15.22 2.18
CA MET A 88 -9.46 -15.90 1.26
C MET A 88 -8.24 -15.05 0.93
N THR A 89 -8.44 -13.76 0.61
CA THR A 89 -7.33 -12.86 0.26
C THR A 89 -6.45 -12.55 1.48
N SER A 90 -7.07 -12.38 2.66
CA SER A 90 -6.38 -12.14 3.93
C SER A 90 -5.51 -13.34 4.30
N ASP A 91 -6.02 -14.56 4.12
CA ASP A 91 -5.27 -15.79 4.39
C ASP A 91 -4.10 -15.97 3.42
N LEU A 92 -4.29 -15.65 2.13
CA LEU A 92 -3.22 -15.74 1.13
C LEU A 92 -2.12 -14.69 1.34
N LEU A 93 -2.52 -13.46 1.69
CA LEU A 93 -1.59 -12.32 1.80
C LEU A 93 -1.11 -12.09 3.23
N GLN A 94 -1.62 -12.85 4.22
CA GLN A 94 -1.27 -12.74 5.64
C GLN A 94 -1.44 -11.32 6.20
N GLN A 95 -2.36 -10.54 5.63
CA GLN A 95 -2.64 -9.17 6.02
C GLN A 95 -4.15 -8.92 5.88
N PRO A 96 -4.79 -8.18 6.79
CA PRO A 96 -6.24 -7.91 6.70
C PRO A 96 -6.59 -6.80 5.69
N VAL A 97 -5.60 -6.03 5.25
CA VAL A 97 -5.77 -4.86 4.37
C VAL A 97 -4.68 -4.79 3.32
N GLY A 98 -5.02 -4.16 2.19
CA GLY A 98 -4.04 -3.74 1.20
C GLY A 98 -4.63 -2.75 0.23
N VAL A 99 -4.08 -2.68 -0.98
CA VAL A 99 -4.58 -1.76 -2.01
C VAL A 99 -5.03 -2.51 -3.25
N ARG A 100 -6.08 -2.01 -3.90
CA ARG A 100 -6.59 -2.55 -5.16
C ARG A 100 -6.39 -1.52 -6.27
N THR A 101 -5.71 -1.92 -7.34
CA THR A 101 -5.47 -1.08 -8.52
C THR A 101 -6.70 -1.01 -9.42
N PRO A 102 -6.79 -0.04 -10.36
CA PRO A 102 -7.97 0.11 -11.22
C PRO A 102 -8.29 -1.11 -12.09
N ASP A 103 -7.31 -1.94 -12.40
CA ASP A 103 -7.46 -3.22 -13.12
C ASP A 103 -7.96 -4.37 -12.24
N GLY A 104 -8.24 -4.11 -10.96
CA GLY A 104 -8.83 -5.06 -10.01
C GLY A 104 -7.84 -5.88 -9.19
N ARG A 105 -6.54 -5.83 -9.51
CA ARG A 105 -5.50 -6.58 -8.78
C ARG A 105 -5.30 -6.04 -7.36
N ALA A 106 -5.20 -6.94 -6.39
CA ALA A 106 -4.87 -6.62 -5.00
C ALA A 106 -3.37 -6.69 -4.77
N TRP A 107 -2.86 -5.79 -3.94
CA TRP A 107 -1.44 -5.67 -3.60
C TRP A 107 -1.29 -5.49 -2.09
N ASN A 108 -0.24 -6.11 -1.53
CA ASN A 108 0.03 -6.13 -0.10
C ASN A 108 1.26 -5.26 0.26
N PRO A 109 1.09 -3.93 0.44
CA PRO A 109 2.21 -3.06 0.79
C PRO A 109 2.74 -3.29 2.23
N LEU A 110 1.89 -3.77 3.15
CA LEU A 110 2.30 -4.07 4.53
C LEU A 110 3.20 -5.30 4.56
N GLY A 111 2.76 -6.38 3.92
CA GLY A 111 3.55 -7.60 3.76
C GLY A 111 4.83 -7.34 2.97
N LYS A 112 4.82 -6.48 1.95
CA LYS A 112 6.05 -6.13 1.21
C LYS A 112 7.11 -5.53 2.12
N VAL A 113 6.72 -4.62 3.03
CA VAL A 113 7.65 -3.99 3.98
C VAL A 113 8.12 -4.98 5.04
N ALA A 114 7.22 -5.83 5.56
CA ALA A 114 7.59 -6.90 6.49
C ALA A 114 8.58 -7.88 5.86
N ASN A 115 8.28 -8.35 4.64
CA ASN A 115 9.17 -9.22 3.88
C ASN A 115 10.53 -8.56 3.60
N ARG A 116 10.60 -7.25 3.36
CA ARG A 116 11.89 -6.56 3.23
C ARG A 116 12.72 -6.62 4.50
N PHE A 117 12.07 -6.41 5.65
CA PHE A 117 12.73 -6.53 6.92
C PHE A 117 13.25 -7.95 7.17
N GLU A 118 12.47 -8.98 6.82
CA GLU A 118 12.78 -10.40 7.09
C GLU A 118 13.69 -11.06 6.05
N LEU A 119 13.39 -10.87 4.77
CA LEU A 119 14.01 -11.55 3.62
C LEU A 119 15.08 -10.70 2.94
N GLY A 120 15.03 -9.37 3.09
CA GLY A 120 16.08 -8.46 2.65
C GLY A 120 15.75 -7.66 1.36
N PRO A 121 16.78 -7.18 0.65
CA PRO A 121 16.64 -6.06 -0.29
C PRO A 121 15.84 -6.35 -1.56
N ASP A 122 15.66 -7.63 -1.93
CA ASP A 122 14.84 -8.04 -3.09
C ASP A 122 13.35 -7.74 -2.88
N GLU A 123 12.93 -7.50 -1.64
CA GLU A 123 11.57 -7.10 -1.30
C GLU A 123 11.41 -5.57 -1.34
N SER A 124 11.84 -4.93 -2.43
CA SER A 124 11.76 -3.46 -2.58
C SER A 124 10.32 -2.96 -2.76
N ALA A 125 9.95 -1.95 -1.96
CA ALA A 125 8.72 -1.20 -2.12
C ALA A 125 8.75 -0.34 -3.39
N TYR A 126 9.92 0.18 -3.77
CA TYR A 126 10.07 0.89 -5.04
C TYR A 126 9.85 -0.02 -6.24
N GLU A 127 10.40 -1.23 -6.25
CA GLU A 127 10.17 -2.20 -7.33
C GLU A 127 8.72 -2.67 -7.39
N LEU A 128 8.07 -2.91 -6.24
CA LEU A 128 6.63 -3.14 -6.17
C LEU A 128 5.86 -2.04 -6.93
N PHE A 129 6.19 -0.77 -6.73
CA PHE A 129 5.55 0.35 -7.42
C PHE A 129 5.82 0.38 -8.94
N LEU A 130 6.95 -0.17 -9.40
CA LEU A 130 7.22 -0.32 -10.83
C LEU A 130 6.34 -1.40 -11.48
N LEU A 131 5.98 -2.44 -10.72
CA LEU A 131 5.11 -3.54 -11.18
C LEU A 131 3.62 -3.17 -11.18
N VAL A 132 3.21 -2.21 -10.35
CA VAL A 132 1.82 -1.77 -10.23
C VAL A 132 1.34 -1.09 -11.52
N PRO A 133 0.27 -1.59 -12.15
CA PRO A 133 -0.31 -1.00 -13.36
C PRO A 133 -0.77 0.44 -13.11
N ARG A 134 -0.37 1.34 -14.00
CA ARG A 134 -0.79 2.74 -13.98
C ARG A 134 -1.78 2.96 -15.11
N ARG A 135 -2.95 3.52 -14.79
CA ARG A 135 -3.89 3.93 -15.83
C ARG A 135 -3.21 5.02 -16.69
N PRO A 136 -3.14 4.87 -18.02
CA PRO A 136 -2.72 5.97 -18.89
C PRO A 136 -3.63 7.18 -18.65
N LYS A 137 -3.06 8.39 -18.55
CA LYS A 137 -3.86 9.62 -18.59
C LYS A 137 -4.60 9.64 -19.93
N GLY A 138 -5.93 9.54 -19.91
CA GLY A 138 -6.76 9.89 -21.07
C GLY A 138 -7.55 8.78 -21.75
N LEU A 139 -7.65 7.54 -21.24
CA LEU A 139 -8.57 6.58 -21.85
C LEU A 139 -10.02 6.91 -21.45
N PRO A 140 -10.89 7.37 -22.39
CA PRO A 140 -12.28 7.62 -22.08
C PRO A 140 -12.94 6.32 -21.62
N LEU A 141 -13.89 6.45 -20.69
CA LEU A 141 -14.78 5.35 -20.35
C LEU A 141 -15.50 4.98 -21.65
N SER A 142 -15.36 3.73 -22.12
CA SER A 142 -16.37 3.19 -23.02
C SER A 142 -17.68 3.24 -22.24
N GLN A 143 -18.50 4.26 -22.51
CA GLN A 143 -19.91 4.17 -22.17
C GLN A 143 -20.43 2.99 -22.96
N GLY A 144 -20.72 1.91 -22.23
CA GLY A 144 -21.28 0.71 -22.80
C GLY A 144 -22.45 1.08 -23.71
N THR A 145 -22.44 0.51 -24.90
CA THR A 145 -23.51 0.54 -25.89
C THR A 145 -24.81 0.06 -25.25
N ALA A 146 -25.52 0.99 -24.61
CA ALA A 146 -26.90 0.84 -24.19
C ALA A 146 -27.79 1.59 -25.19
N ASP A 147 -27.65 1.24 -26.47
CA ASP A 147 -28.61 1.62 -27.50
C ASP A 147 -28.84 0.44 -28.43
N SER A 148 -29.51 -0.58 -27.90
CA SER A 148 -29.99 -1.71 -28.69
C SER A 148 -31.28 -2.27 -28.09
N ARG A 149 -32.25 -1.38 -27.83
CA ARG A 149 -33.67 -1.73 -27.67
C ARG A 149 -34.55 -0.57 -28.14
N ARG A 150 -34.68 -0.40 -29.46
CA ARG A 150 -35.84 0.26 -30.12
C ARG A 150 -35.81 0.02 -31.64
N LEU A 151 -36.07 -1.21 -32.06
CA LEU A 151 -36.52 -1.60 -33.40
C LEU A 151 -37.23 -2.95 -33.21
N ALA A 152 -38.46 -3.23 -33.61
CA ALA A 152 -39.60 -2.44 -34.04
C ALA A 152 -40.81 -3.36 -33.75
N ALA A 153 -41.90 -2.79 -33.23
CA ALA A 153 -43.21 -3.44 -33.29
C ALA A 153 -43.79 -3.13 -34.69
N ALA A 154 -44.14 -4.18 -35.43
CA ALA A 154 -45.07 -4.16 -36.55
C ALA A 154 -45.65 -5.58 -36.70
#